data_AF-A0A7I8VFS7-F1
#
_entry.id   AF-A0A7I8VFS7-F1
#
_cell.length_a   1.000
_cell.length_b   1.000
_cell.length_c   1.000
_cell.angle_alpha   90.00
_cell.angle_beta   90.00
_cell.angle_gamma   90.00
#
_symmetry.space_group_name_H-M   'P 1'
#
loop_
_entity.id
_entity.type
_entity.pdbx_description
1 polymer ?
#
loop_
_entity_poly.entity_id
_entity_poly.type
_entity_poly.pdbx_seq_one_letter_code
_entity_poly.pdbx_strand_id
1 'polypeptide(L)'
;MAASMKCAKTVLSSPKVRTFVNKTYLRNNSVYFSTSSQALEKAKSPPGLDEFFDAKENWNESTIKVGRPWLEDELRLKSNEDLHKLWYILLKERNMIMTMAEEYKRTANLMPAPERQEKVEESMENLLTVIRERDRAVNVLNTGETGDPGKRCYPNELGIVDWRYKVENYRPLHLRRWRLEKHWSAPLIRLLKERKFKKAYREKKLKEKKKEDIRKRFPSQSDLEG
;
A
#
# COMPACT_ATOMS: atom_id res chain seq x y z
N MET A 1 -0.24 39.49 -3.17
CA MET A 1 0.54 38.69 -2.22
C MET A 1 -0.30 37.49 -1.78
N ALA A 2 -0.12 36.33 -2.43
CA ALA A 2 -0.94 35.14 -2.19
C ALA A 2 -0.34 34.29 -1.06
N ALA A 3 -1.05 34.21 0.08
CA ALA A 3 -0.65 33.38 1.20
C ALA A 3 -0.97 31.91 0.91
N SER A 4 0.05 31.12 0.57
CA SER A 4 0.00 29.67 0.46
C SER A 4 -0.26 29.03 1.84
N MET A 5 -1.53 28.74 2.15
CA MET A 5 -1.89 27.97 3.35
C MET A 5 -1.41 26.51 3.21
N LYS A 6 -0.31 26.18 3.90
CA LYS A 6 0.21 24.81 4.02
C LYS A 6 -0.75 23.99 4.90
N CYS A 7 -1.57 23.14 4.29
CA CYS A 7 -2.43 22.22 5.01
C CYS A 7 -1.65 20.93 5.32
N ALA A 8 -1.41 20.68 6.61
CA ALA A 8 -0.56 19.59 7.10
C ALA A 8 -1.05 18.21 6.64
N LYS A 9 -0.11 17.34 6.25
CA LYS A 9 -0.34 15.92 5.95
C LYS A 9 -0.67 15.20 7.25
N THR A 10 -1.95 15.02 7.55
CA THR A 10 -2.39 14.04 8.55
C THR A 10 -2.81 12.78 7.82
N VAL A 11 -2.04 11.70 8.00
CA VAL A 11 -2.41 10.36 7.56
C VAL A 11 -3.56 9.90 8.45
N LEU A 12 -4.78 10.03 7.96
CA LEU A 12 -5.97 9.40 8.53
C LEU A 12 -6.29 8.22 7.61
N SER A 13 -6.10 7.00 8.12
CA SER A 13 -6.52 5.78 7.42
C SER A 13 -8.02 5.88 7.11
N SER A 14 -8.38 5.70 5.85
CA SER A 14 -9.77 5.70 5.41
C SER A 14 -10.56 4.62 6.15
N PRO A 15 -11.81 4.89 6.59
CA PRO A 15 -12.68 3.83 7.05
C PRO A 15 -12.99 2.88 5.89
N LYS A 16 -12.78 1.58 6.10
CA LYS A 16 -13.14 0.52 5.15
C LYS A 16 -14.63 0.63 4.85
N VAL A 17 -14.98 0.97 3.61
CA VAL A 17 -16.35 0.89 3.12
C VAL A 17 -16.72 -0.59 3.08
N ARG A 18 -17.62 -1.00 3.97
CA ARG A 18 -18.20 -2.34 3.95
C ARG A 18 -19.14 -2.41 2.75
N THR A 19 -18.62 -2.91 1.63
CA THR A 19 -19.46 -3.28 0.49
C THR A 19 -20.41 -4.39 0.95
N PHE A 20 -21.69 -4.08 1.08
CA PHE A 20 -22.72 -5.11 1.10
C PHE A 20 -22.78 -5.69 -0.31
N VAL A 21 -21.98 -6.74 -0.52
CA VAL A 21 -22.13 -7.60 -1.70
C VAL A 21 -23.39 -8.42 -1.46
N ASN A 22 -24.41 -8.22 -2.29
CA ASN A 22 -25.59 -9.09 -2.31
C ASN A 22 -25.12 -10.54 -2.53
N LYS A 23 -25.22 -11.33 -1.46
CA LYS A 23 -24.73 -12.70 -1.36
C LYS A 23 -25.78 -13.65 -1.93
N THR A 24 -26.05 -13.59 -3.23
CA THR A 24 -27.08 -14.43 -3.88
C THR A 24 -26.70 -15.01 -5.24
N TYR A 25 -25.41 -15.27 -5.49
CA TYR A 25 -24.97 -16.03 -6.67
C TYR A 25 -24.02 -17.19 -6.34
N LEU A 26 -24.24 -17.87 -5.22
CA LEU A 26 -23.71 -19.21 -5.01
C LEU A 26 -24.87 -20.15 -4.68
N ARG A 27 -25.73 -20.40 -5.66
CA ARG A 27 -26.61 -21.56 -5.66
C ARG A 27 -25.78 -22.78 -6.10
N ASN A 28 -25.56 -23.66 -5.14
CA ASN A 28 -25.58 -25.12 -5.26
C ASN A 28 -25.19 -25.72 -6.61
N ASN A 29 -23.99 -26.29 -6.67
CA ASN A 29 -23.77 -27.58 -7.31
C ASN A 29 -23.05 -28.49 -6.31
N SER A 30 -23.78 -28.89 -5.26
CA SER A 30 -23.43 -30.08 -4.48
C SER A 30 -23.87 -31.30 -5.30
N VAL A 31 -23.09 -31.63 -6.33
CA VAL A 31 -23.11 -32.98 -6.88
C VAL A 31 -22.28 -33.81 -5.92
N TYR A 32 -22.95 -34.64 -5.12
CA TYR A 32 -22.29 -35.68 -4.33
C TYR A 32 -21.61 -36.63 -5.31
N PHE A 33 -20.34 -36.40 -5.60
CA PHE A 33 -19.51 -37.36 -6.30
C PHE A 33 -19.11 -38.42 -5.27
N SER A 34 -19.72 -39.60 -5.35
CA SER A 34 -19.24 -40.77 -4.61
C SER A 34 -17.84 -41.10 -5.12
N THR A 35 -16.83 -40.74 -4.34
CA THR A 35 -15.44 -41.08 -4.64
C THR A 35 -15.24 -42.57 -4.44
N SER A 36 -15.28 -43.32 -5.53
CA SER A 36 -14.54 -44.58 -5.65
C SER A 36 -13.05 -44.27 -5.42
N SER A 37 -12.48 -44.76 -4.32
CA SER A 37 -11.11 -44.48 -3.89
C SER A 37 -10.01 -45.14 -4.73
N GLN A 38 -10.30 -45.64 -5.94
CA GLN A 38 -9.34 -46.38 -6.76
C GLN A 38 -8.90 -45.66 -8.05
N ALA A 39 -9.30 -44.40 -8.26
CA ALA A 39 -8.97 -43.64 -9.47
C ALA A 39 -8.27 -42.28 -9.23
N LEU A 40 -7.53 -42.14 -8.12
CA LEU A 40 -6.75 -40.92 -7.82
C LEU A 40 -5.25 -41.06 -8.13
N GLU A 41 -4.85 -42.08 -8.87
CA GLU A 41 -3.47 -42.17 -9.36
C GLU A 41 -3.42 -41.72 -10.83
N LYS A 42 -2.97 -40.47 -11.04
CA LYS A 42 -2.63 -39.82 -12.33
C LYS A 42 -3.73 -39.06 -13.09
N ALA A 43 -4.56 -38.28 -12.41
CA ALA A 43 -5.05 -37.07 -13.08
C ALA A 43 -3.88 -36.09 -13.20
N LYS A 44 -3.43 -35.78 -14.43
CA LYS A 44 -2.48 -34.67 -14.63
C LYS A 44 -3.15 -33.40 -14.08
N SER A 45 -2.38 -32.60 -13.34
CA SER A 45 -2.85 -31.28 -12.92
C SER A 45 -3.33 -30.51 -14.15
N PRO A 46 -4.42 -29.72 -14.02
CA PRO A 46 -4.84 -28.87 -15.11
C PRO A 46 -3.66 -27.96 -15.51
N PRO A 47 -3.44 -27.75 -16.81
CA PRO A 47 -2.27 -27.02 -17.30
C PRO A 47 -2.18 -25.65 -16.64
N GLY A 48 -1.01 -25.34 -16.07
CA GLY A 48 -0.72 -24.05 -15.43
C GLY A 48 -0.97 -23.99 -13.92
N LEU A 49 -1.64 -24.97 -13.30
CA LEU A 49 -1.80 -24.97 -11.84
C LEU A 49 -0.47 -25.24 -11.11
N ASP A 50 0.46 -25.93 -11.76
CA ASP A 50 1.78 -26.22 -11.21
C ASP A 50 2.60 -24.94 -10.94
N GLU A 51 2.30 -23.81 -11.60
CA GLU A 51 3.00 -22.52 -11.39
C GLU A 51 2.68 -21.86 -10.04
N PHE A 52 1.66 -22.33 -9.33
CA PHE A 52 1.30 -21.84 -7.98
C PHE A 52 2.10 -22.51 -6.86
N PHE A 53 2.89 -23.53 -7.18
CA PHE A 53 3.70 -24.25 -6.21
C PHE A 53 5.17 -24.09 -6.56
N ASP A 54 6.03 -24.10 -5.53
CA ASP A 54 7.47 -24.11 -5.76
C ASP A 54 7.89 -25.43 -6.41
N ALA A 55 9.07 -25.46 -7.01
CA ALA A 55 9.68 -26.65 -7.56
C ALA A 55 9.66 -27.77 -6.50
N LYS A 56 9.35 -28.99 -6.93
CA LYS A 56 9.21 -30.16 -6.03
C LYS A 56 10.49 -30.44 -5.24
N GLU A 57 11.64 -30.05 -5.77
CA GLU A 57 12.95 -30.14 -5.13
C GLU A 57 13.06 -29.26 -3.87
N ASN A 58 12.36 -28.12 -3.85
CA ASN A 58 12.44 -27.13 -2.78
C ASN A 58 11.49 -27.43 -1.60
N TRP A 59 10.59 -28.41 -1.70
CA TRP A 59 9.56 -28.65 -0.67
C TRP A 59 10.13 -29.12 0.67
N ASN A 60 11.25 -29.83 0.65
CA ASN A 60 11.88 -30.39 1.85
C ASN A 60 13.08 -29.56 2.33
N GLU A 61 13.44 -28.50 1.60
CA GLU A 61 14.62 -27.70 1.89
C GLU A 61 14.31 -26.65 2.96
N SER A 62 15.16 -26.55 3.98
CA SER A 62 14.97 -25.61 5.09
C SER A 62 15.42 -24.19 4.73
N THR A 63 16.35 -24.07 3.79
CA THR A 63 16.95 -22.80 3.37
C THR A 63 16.98 -22.67 1.86
N ILE A 64 16.02 -21.92 1.32
CA ILE A 64 15.98 -21.57 -0.10
C ILE A 64 16.90 -20.37 -0.33
N LYS A 65 17.84 -20.49 -1.26
CA LYS A 65 18.73 -19.38 -1.64
C LYS A 65 17.94 -18.34 -2.42
N VAL A 66 17.77 -17.16 -1.85
CA VAL A 66 17.06 -16.04 -2.49
C VAL A 66 18.04 -14.96 -2.90
N GLY A 67 17.88 -14.47 -4.14
CA GLY A 67 18.69 -13.37 -4.67
C GLY A 67 18.38 -12.00 -4.04
N ARG A 68 19.01 -10.98 -4.62
CA ARG A 68 18.79 -9.56 -4.31
C ARG A 68 17.50 -9.06 -5.00
N PRO A 69 16.76 -8.09 -4.42
CA PRO A 69 15.67 -7.40 -5.12
C PRO A 69 16.18 -6.53 -6.29
N TRP A 70 15.29 -6.29 -7.26
CA TRP A 70 15.57 -5.41 -8.40
C TRP A 70 15.74 -3.95 -7.98
N LEU A 71 16.81 -3.31 -8.43
CA LEU A 71 17.06 -1.89 -8.19
C LEU A 71 16.35 -0.99 -9.19
N GLU A 72 15.97 0.20 -8.76
CA GLU A 72 15.44 1.23 -9.65
C GLU A 72 16.39 1.56 -10.81
N ASP A 73 17.70 1.67 -10.55
CA ASP A 73 18.70 2.00 -11.57
C ASP A 73 18.81 0.93 -12.66
N GLU A 74 18.68 -0.35 -12.30
CA GLU A 74 18.69 -1.46 -13.26
C GLU A 74 17.41 -1.48 -14.11
N LEU A 75 16.27 -1.15 -13.49
CA LEU A 75 14.97 -1.10 -14.14
C LEU A 75 14.86 0.10 -15.09
N ARG A 76 15.52 1.22 -14.78
CA ARG A 76 15.59 2.41 -15.66
C ARG A 76 16.24 2.11 -17.01
N LEU A 77 17.16 1.14 -17.06
CA LEU A 77 17.84 0.70 -18.29
C LEU A 77 16.99 -0.24 -19.16
N LYS A 78 15.86 -0.76 -18.65
CA LYS A 78 15.01 -1.72 -19.36
C LYS A 78 13.89 -1.05 -20.16
N SER A 79 13.51 -1.69 -21.26
CA SER A 79 12.37 -1.28 -22.10
C SER A 79 11.04 -1.44 -21.35
N ASN A 80 10.00 -0.69 -21.73
CA ASN A 80 8.67 -0.82 -21.11
C ASN A 80 8.06 -2.22 -21.35
N GLU A 81 8.33 -2.84 -22.50
CA GLU A 81 7.88 -4.21 -22.80
C GLU A 81 8.50 -5.23 -21.86
N ASP A 82 9.80 -5.10 -21.56
CA ASP A 82 10.49 -6.00 -20.64
C ASP A 82 10.05 -5.77 -19.20
N LEU A 83 9.81 -4.52 -18.79
CA LEU A 83 9.22 -4.24 -17.47
C LEU A 83 7.83 -4.85 -17.33
N HIS A 84 7.01 -4.81 -18.38
CA HIS A 84 5.70 -5.43 -18.37
C HIS A 84 5.80 -6.96 -18.23
N LYS A 85 6.70 -7.61 -18.96
CA LYS A 85 6.98 -9.05 -18.80
C LYS A 85 7.48 -9.37 -17.38
N LEU A 86 8.41 -8.57 -16.87
CA LEU A 86 8.99 -8.73 -15.54
C LEU A 86 7.92 -8.63 -14.45
N TRP A 87 6.98 -7.69 -14.58
CA TRP A 87 5.85 -7.57 -13.66
C TRP A 87 5.07 -8.89 -13.53
N TYR A 88 4.79 -9.58 -14.64
CA TYR A 88 4.10 -10.86 -14.59
C TYR A 88 4.94 -11.99 -13.99
N ILE A 89 6.25 -12.00 -14.24
CA ILE A 89 7.16 -12.97 -13.60
C ILE A 89 7.12 -12.78 -12.06
N LEU A 90 7.27 -11.54 -11.59
CA LEU A 90 7.19 -11.21 -10.17
C LEU A 90 5.80 -11.48 -9.57
N LEU A 91 4.74 -11.25 -10.35
CA LEU A 91 3.37 -11.52 -9.91
C LEU A 91 3.12 -13.02 -9.70
N LYS A 92 3.62 -13.86 -10.60
CA LYS A 92 3.53 -15.32 -10.46
C LYS A 92 4.28 -15.81 -9.24
N GLU A 93 5.50 -15.32 -9.07
CA GLU A 93 6.34 -15.58 -7.91
C GLU A 93 5.64 -15.17 -6.60
N ARG A 94 5.09 -13.95 -6.53
CA ARG A 94 4.32 -13.49 -5.36
C ARG A 94 3.12 -14.39 -5.06
N ASN A 95 2.37 -14.78 -6.09
CA ASN A 95 1.20 -15.64 -5.91
C ASN A 95 1.60 -17.05 -5.41
N MET A 96 2.71 -17.59 -5.92
CA MET A 96 3.29 -18.86 -5.46
C MET A 96 3.77 -18.79 -4.00
N ILE A 97 4.39 -17.69 -3.58
CA ILE A 97 4.77 -17.51 -2.17
C ILE A 97 3.53 -17.39 -1.28
N MET A 98 2.49 -16.68 -1.73
CA MET A 98 1.25 -16.52 -0.96
C MET A 98 0.51 -17.84 -0.75
N THR A 99 0.47 -18.72 -1.75
CA THR A 99 -0.12 -20.07 -1.61
C THR A 99 0.68 -20.91 -0.62
N MET A 100 2.01 -20.91 -0.73
CA MET A 100 2.88 -21.61 0.22
C MET A 100 2.71 -21.08 1.65
N ALA A 101 2.67 -19.76 1.84
CA ALA A 101 2.51 -19.13 3.15
C ALA A 101 1.21 -19.59 3.85
N GLU A 102 0.11 -19.69 3.11
CA GLU A 102 -1.16 -20.15 3.65
C GLU A 102 -1.12 -21.66 3.96
N GLU A 103 -0.46 -22.49 3.14
CA GLU A 103 -0.30 -23.92 3.43
C GLU A 103 0.62 -24.18 4.65
N TYR A 104 1.71 -23.43 4.81
CA TYR A 104 2.56 -23.50 6.01
C TYR A 104 1.79 -23.08 7.26
N LYS A 105 0.99 -22.02 7.16
CA LYS A 105 0.10 -21.60 8.24
C LYS A 105 -0.97 -22.65 8.57
N ARG A 106 -1.56 -23.30 7.56
CA ARG A 106 -2.55 -24.38 7.72
C ARG A 106 -1.93 -25.60 8.41
N THR A 107 -0.70 -25.93 8.05
CA THR A 107 0.06 -27.05 8.63
C THR A 107 0.78 -26.70 9.93
N ALA A 108 0.64 -25.45 10.41
CA ALA A 108 1.31 -24.91 11.60
C ALA A 108 2.84 -25.05 11.57
N ASN A 109 3.42 -24.99 10.37
CA ASN A 109 4.86 -25.07 10.14
C ASN A 109 5.43 -23.67 9.83
N LEU A 110 6.72 -23.48 10.08
CA LEU A 110 7.41 -22.24 9.72
C LEU A 110 7.71 -22.22 8.22
N MET A 111 7.45 -21.09 7.58
CA MET A 111 7.72 -20.91 6.16
C MET A 111 9.24 -20.81 5.91
N PRO A 112 9.79 -21.54 4.92
CA PRO A 112 11.18 -21.37 4.51
C PRO A 112 11.36 -20.00 3.84
N ALA A 113 12.43 -19.29 4.20
CA ALA A 113 12.84 -18.00 3.63
C ALA A 113 11.71 -16.94 3.48
N PRO A 114 11.11 -16.45 4.59
CA PRO A 114 10.05 -15.45 4.55
C PRO A 114 10.46 -14.11 3.90
N GLU A 115 11.75 -13.79 3.95
CA GLU A 115 12.39 -12.67 3.27
C GLU A 115 12.15 -12.63 1.74
N ARG A 116 11.84 -13.76 1.10
CA ARG A 116 11.55 -13.82 -0.34
C ARG A 116 10.35 -12.95 -0.69
N GLN A 117 9.34 -12.93 0.17
CA GLN A 117 8.13 -12.13 -0.03
C GLN A 117 8.46 -10.63 -0.02
N GLU A 118 9.25 -10.19 0.96
CA GLU A 118 9.65 -8.79 1.11
C GLU A 118 10.48 -8.33 -0.10
N LYS A 119 11.43 -9.15 -0.57
CA LYS A 119 12.26 -8.85 -1.74
C LYS A 119 11.45 -8.73 -3.05
N VAL A 120 10.42 -9.56 -3.22
CA VAL A 120 9.51 -9.49 -4.38
C VAL A 120 8.65 -8.25 -4.30
N GLU A 121 8.10 -7.94 -3.12
CA GLU A 121 7.31 -6.72 -2.90
C GLU A 121 8.13 -5.45 -3.16
N GLU A 122 9.35 -5.37 -2.64
CA GLU A 122 10.28 -4.27 -2.92
C GLU A 122 10.57 -4.13 -4.43
N SER A 123 10.81 -5.24 -5.12
CA SER A 123 11.03 -5.23 -6.58
C SER A 123 9.81 -4.72 -7.35
N MET A 124 8.60 -5.09 -6.93
CA MET A 124 7.34 -4.61 -7.54
C MET A 124 7.10 -3.12 -7.27
N GLU A 125 7.42 -2.62 -6.07
CA GLU A 125 7.34 -1.20 -5.74
C GLU A 125 8.32 -0.37 -6.57
N ASN A 126 9.58 -0.82 -6.69
CA ASN A 126 10.61 -0.17 -7.50
C ASN A 126 10.19 -0.08 -8.97
N LEU A 127 9.64 -1.18 -9.51
CA LEU A 127 9.11 -1.21 -10.88
C LEU A 127 7.97 -0.19 -11.07
N LEU A 128 7.02 -0.13 -10.14
CA LEU A 128 5.93 0.84 -10.21
C LEU A 128 6.41 2.28 -10.06
N THR A 129 7.46 2.53 -9.28
CA THR A 129 8.10 3.85 -9.17
C THR A 129 8.71 4.28 -10.50
N VAL A 130 9.51 3.42 -11.16
CA VAL A 130 10.11 3.71 -12.46
C VAL A 130 9.06 3.96 -13.54
N ILE A 131 7.96 3.19 -13.57
CA ILE A 131 6.86 3.43 -14.51
C ILE A 131 6.19 4.79 -14.24
N ARG A 132 5.89 5.11 -12.98
CA ARG A 132 5.30 6.41 -12.61
C ARG A 132 6.20 7.59 -12.97
N GLU A 133 7.52 7.45 -12.80
CA GLU A 133 8.50 8.46 -13.21
C GLU A 133 8.43 8.72 -14.73
N ARG A 134 8.38 7.64 -15.53
CA ARG A 134 8.28 7.71 -17.00
C ARG A 134 6.96 8.35 -17.43
N ASP A 135 5.84 7.89 -16.90
CA ASP A 135 4.50 8.43 -17.23
C ASP A 135 4.41 9.91 -16.88
N ARG A 136 4.95 10.30 -15.72
CA ARG A 136 5.02 11.69 -15.30
C ARG A 136 5.86 12.54 -16.25
N ALA A 137 7.02 12.06 -16.67
CA ALA A 137 7.88 12.78 -17.61
C ALA A 137 7.17 13.01 -18.96
N VAL A 138 6.53 11.97 -19.49
CA VAL A 138 5.76 12.04 -20.74
C VAL A 138 4.59 13.04 -20.60
N ASN A 139 3.83 12.97 -19.51
CA ASN A 139 2.72 13.88 -19.28
C ASN A 139 3.19 15.34 -19.15
N VAL A 140 4.25 15.60 -18.39
CA VAL A 140 4.79 16.96 -18.23
C VAL A 140 5.26 17.53 -19.56
N LEU A 141 5.85 16.72 -20.45
CA LEU A 141 6.24 17.17 -21.79
C LEU A 141 5.03 17.47 -22.70
N ASN A 142 3.99 16.63 -22.62
CA ASN A 142 2.83 16.74 -23.52
C ASN A 142 1.82 17.81 -23.08
N THR A 143 1.48 17.86 -21.79
CA THR A 143 0.42 18.74 -21.25
C THR A 143 0.95 19.81 -20.28
N GLY A 144 2.21 19.71 -19.82
CA GLY A 144 2.75 20.56 -18.76
C GLY A 144 2.33 20.16 -17.35
N GLU A 145 1.51 19.12 -17.20
CA GLU A 145 1.01 18.61 -15.92
C GLU A 145 1.51 17.18 -15.65
N THR A 146 1.54 16.76 -14.38
CA THR A 146 2.02 15.42 -13.99
C THR A 146 1.14 14.26 -14.49
N GLY A 147 -0.15 14.51 -14.74
CA GLY A 147 -1.16 13.46 -15.06
C GLY A 147 -1.79 12.78 -13.84
N ASP A 148 -1.27 13.00 -12.63
CA ASP A 148 -1.91 12.56 -11.39
C ASP A 148 -3.28 13.24 -11.19
N PRO A 149 -4.29 12.53 -10.65
CA PRO A 149 -5.57 13.16 -10.33
C PRO A 149 -5.35 14.31 -9.32
N GLY A 150 -5.72 15.52 -9.73
CA GLY A 150 -5.58 16.69 -8.88
C GLY A 150 -6.31 16.52 -7.55
N LYS A 151 -5.78 17.12 -6.48
CA LYS A 151 -6.42 17.11 -5.15
C LYS A 151 -7.28 18.36 -4.95
N ARG A 152 -8.38 18.22 -4.21
CA ARG A 152 -9.20 19.34 -3.75
C ARG A 152 -9.44 19.21 -2.26
N CYS A 153 -9.44 20.34 -1.55
CA CYS A 153 -9.74 20.39 -0.13
C CYS A 153 -11.24 20.57 0.08
N TYR A 154 -11.85 19.67 0.84
CA TYR A 154 -13.27 19.75 1.17
C TYR A 154 -13.48 19.45 2.67
N PRO A 155 -14.37 20.18 3.36
CA PRO A 155 -14.79 19.77 4.69
C PRO A 155 -15.54 18.44 4.58
N ASN A 156 -15.18 17.50 5.44
CA ASN A 156 -15.90 16.25 5.60
C ASN A 156 -17.23 16.49 6.35
N GLU A 157 -17.94 15.41 6.63
CA GLU A 157 -19.23 15.49 7.32
C GLU A 157 -19.17 16.12 8.72
N LEU A 158 -17.99 16.12 9.34
CA LEU A 158 -17.73 16.70 10.66
C LEU A 158 -17.16 18.14 10.57
N GLY A 159 -17.10 18.72 9.37
CA GLY A 159 -16.52 20.04 9.13
C GLY A 159 -14.98 20.08 9.13
N ILE A 160 -14.31 18.92 9.21
CA ILE A 160 -12.85 18.81 9.16
C ILE A 160 -12.41 18.82 7.70
N VAL A 161 -11.55 19.76 7.32
CA VAL A 161 -10.99 19.86 5.96
C VAL A 161 -10.04 18.71 5.71
N ASP A 162 -10.29 17.98 4.61
CA ASP A 162 -9.47 16.86 4.17
C ASP A 162 -9.14 16.98 2.67
N TRP A 163 -7.98 16.43 2.28
CA TRP A 163 -7.54 16.39 0.89
C TRP A 163 -8.12 15.17 0.19
N ARG A 164 -8.91 15.39 -0.87
CA ARG A 164 -9.47 14.30 -1.67
C ARG A 164 -8.99 14.38 -3.11
N TYR A 165 -8.69 13.23 -3.70
CA TYR A 165 -8.47 13.12 -5.13
C TYR A 165 -9.76 13.49 -5.89
N LYS A 166 -9.62 14.22 -7.00
CA LYS A 166 -10.71 14.41 -7.94
C LYS A 166 -11.08 13.03 -8.50
N VAL A 167 -12.34 12.65 -8.38
CA VAL A 167 -12.89 11.42 -8.96
C VAL A 167 -13.67 11.80 -10.21
N GLU A 168 -13.69 10.92 -11.19
CA GLU A 168 -14.56 11.04 -12.36
C GLU A 168 -16.02 11.06 -11.91
N ASN A 169 -16.79 12.04 -12.41
CA ASN A 169 -18.21 12.17 -12.08
C ASN A 169 -18.99 12.32 -13.38
N TYR A 170 -20.09 11.57 -13.51
CA TYR A 170 -21.00 11.70 -14.65
C TYR A 170 -21.66 13.08 -14.73
N ARG A 171 -21.90 13.73 -13.58
CA ARG A 171 -22.47 15.09 -13.50
C ARG A 171 -21.43 16.10 -13.02
N PRO A 172 -21.47 17.35 -13.52
CA PRO A 172 -20.56 18.40 -13.09
C PRO A 172 -20.76 18.75 -11.61
N LEU A 173 -19.67 19.16 -10.95
CA LEU A 173 -19.61 19.36 -9.50
C LEU A 173 -20.63 20.39 -8.99
N HIS A 174 -20.96 21.42 -9.76
CA HIS A 174 -21.91 22.46 -9.32
C HIS A 174 -23.35 21.93 -9.19
N LEU A 175 -23.70 20.84 -9.90
CA LEU A 175 -25.01 20.16 -9.79
C LEU A 175 -25.05 19.14 -8.64
N ARG A 176 -23.95 18.96 -7.91
CA ARG A 176 -23.86 18.01 -6.79
C ARG A 176 -24.48 18.64 -5.54
N ARG A 177 -25.65 18.15 -5.15
CA ARG A 177 -26.54 18.68 -4.07
C ARG A 177 -26.06 18.46 -2.63
N TRP A 178 -24.76 18.55 -2.36
CA TRP A 178 -24.20 18.36 -1.00
C TRP A 178 -23.44 19.60 -0.56
N ARG A 179 -24.15 20.71 -0.35
CA ARG A 179 -23.63 21.88 0.36
C ARG A 179 -24.41 22.03 1.68
N LEU A 180 -24.15 21.15 2.64
CA LEU A 180 -24.57 21.39 4.01
C LEU A 180 -23.62 22.45 4.60
N GLU A 181 -24.12 23.66 4.82
CA GLU A 181 -23.46 24.62 5.71
C GLU A 181 -23.55 24.10 7.15
N LYS A 182 -22.51 23.41 7.61
CA LYS A 182 -22.49 22.78 8.93
C LYS A 182 -21.92 23.74 9.99
N HIS A 183 -22.76 24.65 10.46
CA HIS A 183 -22.45 25.55 11.57
C HIS A 183 -22.31 24.80 12.91
N TRP A 184 -23.03 23.69 13.10
CA TRP A 184 -23.03 22.90 14.34
C TRP A 184 -21.66 22.29 14.72
N SER A 185 -20.79 22.02 13.74
CA SER A 185 -19.47 21.43 14.00
C SER A 185 -18.40 22.45 14.42
N ALA A 186 -18.67 23.76 14.33
CA ALA A 186 -17.68 24.80 14.61
C ALA A 186 -17.10 24.76 16.04
N PRO A 187 -17.90 24.57 17.10
CA PRO A 187 -17.37 24.44 18.47
C PRO A 187 -16.46 23.21 18.64
N LEU A 188 -16.82 22.09 18.02
CA LEU A 188 -16.02 20.85 18.06
C LEU A 188 -14.67 21.03 17.35
N ILE A 189 -14.66 21.73 16.22
CA ILE A 189 -13.42 22.06 15.49
C ILE A 189 -12.49 22.92 16.35
N ARG A 190 -13.03 23.88 17.12
CA ARG A 190 -12.25 24.68 18.07
C ARG A 190 -11.59 23.79 19.13
N LEU A 191 -12.36 22.91 19.78
CA LEU A 191 -11.83 22.00 20.80
C LEU A 191 -10.76 21.05 20.22
N LEU A 192 -10.95 20.57 18.99
CA LEU A 192 -9.94 19.76 18.29
C LEU A 192 -8.64 20.53 18.06
N LYS A 193 -8.71 21.82 17.68
CA LYS A 193 -7.54 22.68 17.53
C LYS A 193 -6.82 22.89 18.87
N GLU A 194 -7.55 23.19 19.93
CA GLU A 194 -6.99 23.36 21.28
C GLU A 194 -6.31 22.07 21.77
N ARG A 195 -6.92 20.90 21.53
CA ARG A 195 -6.33 19.61 21.88
C ARG A 195 -5.05 19.33 21.09
N LYS A 196 -5.03 19.61 19.78
CA LYS A 196 -3.82 19.49 18.94
C LYS A 196 -2.70 20.40 19.43
N PHE A 197 -3.04 21.65 19.78
CA PHE A 197 -2.08 22.61 20.32
C PHE A 197 -1.47 22.14 21.65
N LYS A 198 -2.30 21.70 22.60
CA LYS A 198 -1.84 21.15 23.88
C LYS A 198 -0.94 19.93 23.70
N LYS A 199 -1.27 19.03 22.76
CA LYS A 199 -0.44 17.86 22.43
C LYS A 199 0.93 18.28 21.86
N ALA A 200 0.93 19.17 20.86
CA ALA A 200 2.17 19.67 20.24
C ALA A 200 3.08 20.38 21.26
N TYR A 201 2.50 21.15 22.18
CA TYR A 201 3.24 21.80 23.26
C TYR A 201 3.91 20.78 24.20
N ARG A 202 3.18 19.75 24.64
CA ARG A 202 3.74 18.66 25.48
C ARG A 202 4.87 17.93 24.78
N GLU A 203 4.71 17.62 23.49
CA GLU A 203 5.74 16.97 22.68
C GLU A 203 6.99 17.85 22.53
N LYS A 204 6.82 19.17 22.32
CA LYS A 204 7.94 20.12 22.25
C LYS A 204 8.72 20.15 23.56
N LYS A 205 8.03 20.30 24.69
CA LYS A 205 8.64 20.29 26.02
C LYS A 205 9.37 18.99 26.32
N LEU A 206 8.82 17.85 25.90
CA LEU A 206 9.47 16.54 26.05
C LEU A 206 10.73 16.44 25.18
N LYS A 207 10.71 16.96 23.94
CA LYS A 207 11.90 17.01 23.07
C LYS A 207 13.00 17.88 23.66
N GLU A 208 12.65 19.05 24.20
CA GLU A 208 13.60 19.95 24.88
C GLU A 208 14.23 19.25 26.09
N LYS A 209 13.43 18.65 26.96
CA LYS A 209 13.93 17.87 28.09
C LYS A 209 14.85 16.72 27.65
N LYS A 210 14.46 15.96 26.63
CA LYS A 210 15.32 14.90 26.07
C LYS A 210 16.64 15.44 25.52
N LYS A 211 16.64 16.60 24.87
CA LYS A 211 17.86 17.27 24.40
C LYS A 211 18.76 17.68 25.56
N GLU A 212 18.19 18.25 26.62
CA GLU A 212 18.91 18.60 27.84
C GLU A 212 19.49 17.36 28.53
N ASP A 213 18.70 16.29 28.65
CA ASP A 213 19.14 15.01 29.24
C ASP A 213 20.29 14.39 28.42
N ILE A 214 20.21 14.44 27.07
CA ILE A 214 21.31 14.00 26.17
C ILE A 214 22.55 14.88 26.37
N ARG A 215 22.41 16.22 26.42
CA ARG A 215 23.54 17.14 26.67
C ARG A 215 24.22 16.87 28.00
N LYS A 216 23.45 16.60 29.07
CA LYS A 216 23.98 16.23 30.39
C LYS A 216 24.69 14.88 30.38
N ARG A 217 24.15 13.91 29.63
CA ARG A 217 24.69 12.55 29.56
C ARG A 217 25.95 12.46 28.69
N PHE A 218 26.04 13.27 27.64
CA PHE A 218 27.17 13.31 26.71
C PHE A 218 27.69 14.74 26.50
N PRO A 219 28.43 15.31 27.47
CA PRO A 219 28.88 16.70 27.41
C PRO A 219 29.95 16.99 26.35
N SER A 220 30.71 15.98 25.90
CA SER A 220 31.81 16.16 24.96
C SER A 220 31.39 16.31 23.48
N GLN A 221 30.14 15.98 23.15
CA GLN A 221 29.63 16.07 21.77
C GLN A 221 29.00 17.45 21.44
N SER A 222 28.72 18.29 22.44
CA SER A 222 28.11 19.61 22.21
C SER A 222 29.09 20.67 21.68
N ASP A 223 30.39 20.39 21.71
CA ASP A 223 31.44 21.37 21.42
C ASP A 223 31.93 21.32 19.96
N LEU A 224 31.41 20.39 19.14
CA LEU A 224 31.82 20.16 17.75
C LEU A 224 30.84 20.74 16.70
N GLU A 225 29.73 21.34 17.13
CA GLU A 225 28.72 21.96 16.23
C GLU A 225 28.78 23.50 16.21
N GLY A 226 29.93 24.09 16.58
CA GLY A 226 30.18 25.54 16.55
C GLY A 226 30.70 26.04 15.21
#